data_AF-A0A2V5KDQ7-F1
#
_entry.id   AF-A0A2V5KDQ7-F1
#
_cell.length_a   1.000
_cell.length_b   1.000
_cell.length_c   1.000
_cell.angle_alpha   90.00
_cell.angle_beta   90.00
_cell.angle_gamma   90.00
#
_symmetry.space_group_name_H-M   'P 1'
#
loop_
_entity.id
_entity.type
_entity.pdbx_description
1 polymer ?
#
loop_
_entity_poly.entity_id
_entity_poly.type
_entity_poly.pdbx_seq_one_letter_code
_entity_poly.pdbx_strand_id
1 'polypeptide(L)' 'MKRELKPEEHEEIVKAVAAGDRVKATSLYLSATEGDLTTAQNFIKTLITEKQAAESQSTAKEGG' A
#
# COMPACT_ATOMS: atom_id res chain seq x y z
N MET A 1 -10.69 -14.43 13.34
CA MET A 1 -10.14 -13.28 14.09
C MET A 1 -9.39 -12.42 13.09
N LYS A 2 -9.57 -11.09 13.05
CA LYS A 2 -8.75 -10.24 12.18
C LYS A 2 -7.36 -10.16 12.81
N ARG A 3 -6.32 -10.61 12.11
CA ARG A 3 -4.94 -10.36 12.52
C ARG A 3 -4.59 -8.91 12.21
N GLU A 4 -3.92 -8.26 13.15
CA GLU A 4 -3.40 -6.91 12.94
C GLU A 4 -2.19 -6.99 12.02
N LEU A 5 -2.17 -6.12 11.00
CA LEU A 5 -1.06 -6.00 10.05
C LEU A 5 0.19 -5.52 10.80
N LYS A 6 1.25 -6.33 10.80
CA LYS A 6 2.50 -5.94 11.44
C LYS A 6 3.21 -4.83 10.63
N PRO A 7 4.01 -3.99 11.27
CA PRO A 7 4.83 -2.99 10.58
C PRO A 7 5.72 -3.61 9.48
N GLU A 8 6.31 -4.77 9.77
CA GLU A 8 7.18 -5.49 8.81
C GLU A 8 6.41 -5.94 7.55
N GLU A 9 5.18 -6.44 7.73
CA GLU A 9 4.32 -6.86 6.62
C GLU A 9 3.80 -5.65 5.84
N HIS A 10 3.51 -4.56 6.53
CA HIS A 10 3.16 -3.30 5.90
C HIS A 10 4.28 -2.77 4.99
N GLU A 11 5.53 -2.80 5.45
CA GLU A 11 6.68 -2.39 4.64
C GLU A 11 6.85 -3.25 3.38
N GLU A 12 6.67 -4.57 3.49
CA GLU A 12 6.71 -5.49 2.34
C GLU A 12 5.59 -5.18 1.32
N ILE A 13 4.39 -4.85 1.81
CA ILE A 13 3.26 -4.42 0.97
C ILE A 13 3.59 -3.11 0.25
N VAL A 14 4.11 -2.11 0.96
CA VAL A 14 4.51 -0.81 0.39
C VAL A 14 5.59 -0.99 -0.66
N LYS A 15 6.60 -1.84 -0.43
CA LYS A 15 7.63 -2.17 -1.43
C LYS A 15 7.04 -2.81 -2.68
N ALA A 16 6.13 -3.77 -2.53
CA ALA A 16 5.45 -4.39 -3.65
C ALA A 16 4.62 -3.37 -4.45
N VAL A 17 3.92 -2.46 -3.78
CA VAL A 17 3.20 -1.35 -4.42
C VAL A 17 4.15 -0.41 -5.16
N ALA A 18 5.28 -0.05 -4.54
CA ALA A 18 6.29 0.81 -5.16
C ALA A 18 6.91 0.19 -6.41
N ALA A 19 7.06 -1.14 -6.45
CA ALA A 19 7.49 -1.90 -7.61
C ALA A 19 6.41 -2.08 -8.70
N GLY A 20 5.18 -1.61 -8.47
CA GLY A 20 4.04 -1.77 -9.37
C GLY A 20 3.33 -3.12 -9.25
N ASP A 21 3.69 -3.94 -8.26
CA ASP A 21 3.31 -5.34 -8.14
C ASP A 21 2.07 -5.52 -7.25
N ARG A 22 0.92 -5.07 -7.77
CA ARG A 22 -0.36 -4.99 -7.03
C ARG A 22 -0.88 -6.35 -6.57
N VAL A 23 -0.63 -7.41 -7.35
CA VAL A 23 -1.06 -8.77 -7.02
C VAL A 23 -0.32 -9.28 -5.78
N LYS A 24 1.01 -9.10 -5.76
CA LYS A 24 1.85 -9.47 -4.62
C LYS A 24 1.47 -8.68 -3.38
N ALA A 25 1.26 -7.37 -3.51
CA ALA A 25 0.83 -6.50 -2.40
C ALA A 25 -0.51 -6.94 -1.79
N THR A 26 -1.48 -7.30 -2.65
CA THR A 26 -2.80 -7.79 -2.22
C THR A 26 -2.68 -9.15 -1.51
N SER A 27 -1.86 -10.07 -2.05
CA SER A 27 -1.64 -11.39 -1.47
C SER A 27 -0.95 -11.33 -0.09
N LEU A 28 0.02 -10.42 0.07
CA LEU A 28 0.68 -10.17 1.35
C LEU A 28 -0.31 -9.65 2.40
N TYR A 29 -1.14 -8.67 2.04
CA TYR A 29 -2.17 -8.13 2.94
C TYR A 29 -3.17 -9.21 3.39
N LEU A 30 -3.63 -10.05 2.46
CA LEU A 30 -4.55 -11.15 2.75
C LEU A 30 -3.93 -12.19 3.69
N SER A 31 -2.66 -12.54 3.46
CA SER A 31 -1.93 -13.50 4.30
C SER A 31 -1.71 -12.97 5.72
N ALA A 32 -1.47 -11.67 5.85
CA ALA A 32 -1.22 -11.00 7.11
C ALA A 32 -2.49 -10.83 7.95
N THR A 33 -3.57 -10.35 7.32
CA THR A 33 -4.78 -9.90 8.03
C THR A 33 -5.89 -10.95 8.08
N GLU A 34 -5.79 -12.01 7.27
CA GLU A 34 -6.86 -12.96 6.98
C GLU A 34 -8.17 -12.24 6.56
N GLY A 35 -8.03 -11.07 5.94
CA GLY A 35 -9.13 -10.19 5.53
C GLY A 35 -9.77 -10.58 4.20
N ASP A 36 -10.74 -9.78 3.76
CA ASP A 36 -11.38 -9.95 2.45
C ASP A 36 -10.58 -9.28 1.33
N LEU A 37 -10.70 -9.83 0.11
CA LEU A 37 -10.07 -9.29 -1.10
C LEU A 37 -10.43 -7.82 -1.33
N THR A 38 -11.65 -7.43 -1.03
CA THR A 38 -12.13 -6.04 -1.17
C THR A 38 -11.36 -5.09 -0.26
N THR A 39 -11.14 -5.48 1.00
CA THR A 39 -10.37 -4.68 1.95
C THR A 39 -8.92 -4.56 1.50
N ALA A 40 -8.32 -5.68 1.07
CA ALA A 40 -6.95 -5.69 0.56
C ALA A 40 -6.79 -4.77 -0.66
N GLN A 41 -7.67 -4.88 -1.66
CA GLN A 41 -7.61 -4.05 -2.87
C GLN A 41 -7.80 -2.56 -2.57
N ASN A 42 -8.72 -2.21 -1.67
CA ASN A 42 -8.91 -0.82 -1.25
C ASN A 42 -7.67 -0.27 -0.54
N PHE A 43 -7.07 -1.06 0.35
CA PHE A 43 -5.82 -0.69 1.02
C PHE A 43 -4.70 -0.40 0.02
N ILE A 44 -4.50 -1.29 -0.96
CA ILE A 44 -3.50 -1.10 -2.03
C ILE A 44 -3.79 0.14 -2.88
N LYS A 45 -5.06 0.39 -3.24
CA LYS A 45 -5.44 1.61 -3.99
C LYS A 45 -5.14 2.88 -3.21
N THR A 46 -5.38 2.89 -1.91
CA THR A 46 -5.04 4.02 -1.04
C THR A 46 -3.54 4.27 -1.05
N LEU A 47 -2.72 3.23 -0.84
CA LEU A 47 -1.25 3.37 -0.88
C LEU A 47 -0.73 3.93 -2.21
N ILE A 48 -1.30 3.50 -3.34
CA ILE A 48 -0.94 4.01 -4.67
C ILE A 48 -1.33 5.49 -4.80
N THR A 49 -2.52 5.86 -4.33
CA THR A 49 -3.00 7.25 -4.36
C THR A 49 -2.15 8.14 -3.48
N GLU A 50 -1.83 7.71 -2.26
CA GLU A 50 -0.98 8.42 -1.31
C GLU A 50 0.44 8.59 -1.86
N LYS A 51 1.01 7.55 -2.49
CA LYS A 51 2.31 7.66 -3.15
C LYS A 51 2.31 8.72 -4.25
N GLN A 52 1.30 8.70 -5.13
CA GLN A 52 1.18 9.70 -6.19
C GLN A 52 0.95 11.12 -5.65
N ALA A 53 0.16 11.26 -4.58
CA ALA A 53 -0.06 12.53 -3.92
C ALA A 53 1.23 13.06 -3.27
N ALA A 54 2.00 12.20 -2.60
CA ALA A 54 3.30 12.54 -2.04
C ALA A 54 4.29 12.97 -3.13
N GLU A 55 4.39 12.21 -4.23
CA GLU A 55 5.24 12.53 -5.38
C GLU A 55 4.84 13.89 -6.02
N SER A 56 3.53 14.15 -6.15
CA SER A 56 3.00 15.41 -6.68
C SER A 56 3.20 16.60 -5.75
N GLN A 57 3.19 16.38 -4.43
CA GLN A 57 3.40 17.44 -3.44
C GLN A 57 4.89 17.79 -3.29
N SER A 58 5.80 16.83 -3.49
CA SER A 58 7.24 17.10 -3.54
C SER A 58 7.67 17.97 -4.72
N THR A 59 6.94 17.96 -5.85
CA THR A 59 7.21 18.85 -6.98
C THR A 59 6.71 20.30 -6.78
N ALA A 60 5.90 20.57 -5.76
CA ALA A 60 5.31 21.90 -5.54
C ALA A 60 6.13 22.83 -4.62
N LYS A 61 7.32 22.41 -4.13
CA LYS A 61 8.10 23.20 -3.15
C LYS A 61 9.42 23.80 -3.67
N GLU A 62 9.72 23.70 -4.97
CA GLU A 62 10.93 24.30 -5.57
C GLU A 62 10.64 25.35 -6.66
N GLY A 63 9.41 25.86 -6.75
CA GLY A 63 9.05 26.88 -7.74
C GLY A 63 8.16 27.97 -7.16
N GLY A 64 8.73 28.93 -6.45
CA GLY A 64 8.06 30.13 -5.94
C GLY A 64 9.04 31.13 -5.37
#